data_AF-A0A4R5JXD1-F1
#
_entry.id   AF-A0A4R5JXD1-F1
#
_cell.length_a   1.000
_cell.length_b   1.000
_cell.length_c   1.000
_cell.angle_alpha   90.00
_cell.angle_beta   90.00
_cell.angle_gamma   90.00
#
_symmetry.space_group_name_H-M   'P 1'
#
loop_
_entity.id
_entity.type
_entity.pdbx_description
1 polymer ?
#
loop_
_entity_poly.entity_id
_entity_poly.type
_entity_poly.pdbx_seq_one_letter_code
_entity_poly.pdbx_strand_id
1 'polypeptide(L)'
;MISLNDIISNVNNEFADRKIYFGLSEVPESIILPESWKSFGLSLDEAPTYPVEWHSYITEFPSVIALLNDSLLGTALLASEKVEMLYIFHDANGFYYYLGGLPIGG
;
A
#
# COMPACT_ATOMS: atom_id res chain seq x y z
N MET A 1 2.59 17.84 9.33
CA MET A 1 1.37 17.07 9.02
C MET A 1 1.42 16.79 7.54
N ILE A 2 1.45 15.54 7.14
CA ILE A 2 1.51 15.15 5.72
C ILE A 2 0.11 15.27 5.14
N SER A 3 -0.01 15.80 3.93
CA SER A 3 -1.28 15.77 3.21
C SER A 3 -1.33 14.60 2.22
N LEU A 4 -2.54 14.14 1.90
CA LEU A 4 -2.74 13.11 0.88
C LEU A 4 -2.12 13.51 -0.47
N ASN A 5 -2.19 14.80 -0.82
CA ASN A 5 -1.63 15.34 -2.06
C ASN A 5 -0.11 15.26 -2.10
N ASP A 6 0.57 15.42 -0.96
CA ASP A 6 2.03 15.28 -0.87
C ASP A 6 2.44 13.83 -1.17
N ILE A 7 1.69 12.88 -0.62
CA ILE A 7 1.91 11.44 -0.83
C ILE A 7 1.70 11.09 -2.30
N ILE A 8 0.54 11.47 -2.85
CA ILE A 8 0.18 11.20 -4.25
C ILE A 8 1.23 11.81 -5.20
N SER A 9 1.67 13.04 -4.94
CA SER A 9 2.69 13.70 -5.76
C SER A 9 4.03 12.97 -5.68
N ASN A 10 4.45 12.55 -4.48
CA ASN A 10 5.71 11.84 -4.31
C ASN A 10 5.70 10.46 -4.97
N VAL A 11 4.61 9.70 -4.80
CA VAL A 11 4.43 8.38 -5.43
C VAL A 11 4.41 8.49 -6.95
N ASN A 12 3.70 9.47 -7.52
CA ASN A 12 3.68 9.69 -8.96
C ASN A 12 5.04 10.10 -9.53
N ASN A 13 5.87 10.82 -8.76
CA ASN A 13 7.22 11.16 -9.19
C ASN A 13 8.16 9.95 -9.16
N GLU A 14 8.08 9.13 -8.10
CA GLU A 14 8.94 7.95 -7.94
C GLU A 14 8.60 6.85 -8.96
N PHE A 15 7.31 6.67 -9.24
CA PHE A 15 6.79 5.64 -10.16
C PHE A 15 6.21 6.23 -11.44
N ALA A 16 6.84 7.27 -11.98
CA ALA A 16 6.34 8.05 -13.13
C ALA A 16 6.01 7.23 -14.38
N ASP A 17 6.68 6.09 -14.57
CA ASP A 17 6.49 5.20 -15.72
C ASP A 17 5.33 4.20 -15.55
N ARG A 18 4.61 4.25 -14.42
CA ARG A 18 3.58 3.28 -14.06
C ARG A 18 2.24 3.93 -13.82
N LYS A 19 1.15 3.21 -14.14
CA LYS A 19 -0.19 3.64 -13.74
C LYS A 19 -0.41 3.27 -12.27
N ILE A 20 -0.74 4.26 -11.47
CA ILE A 20 -0.98 4.09 -10.04
C ILE A 20 -2.45 4.37 -9.74
N TYR A 21 -3.06 3.55 -8.91
CA TYR A 21 -4.42 3.73 -8.40
C TYR A 21 -4.37 3.80 -6.87
N PHE A 22 -4.90 4.88 -6.29
CA PHE A 22 -4.86 5.11 -4.84
C PHE A 22 -6.13 4.64 -4.13
N GLY A 23 -7.14 4.20 -4.89
CA GLY A 23 -8.34 3.58 -4.37
C GLY A 23 -9.06 2.70 -5.40
N LEU A 24 -9.91 1.80 -4.90
CA LEU A 24 -10.67 0.86 -5.73
C LEU A 24 -11.52 1.51 -6.81
N SER A 25 -12.12 2.67 -6.53
CA SER A 25 -12.96 3.40 -7.49
C SER A 25 -12.21 3.87 -8.74
N GLU A 26 -10.88 3.94 -8.67
CA GLU A 26 -10.03 4.37 -9.78
C GLU A 26 -9.59 3.18 -10.65
N VAL A 27 -9.73 1.95 -10.14
CA VAL A 27 -9.27 0.73 -10.82
C VAL A 27 -10.26 0.35 -11.93
N PRO A 28 -9.79 0.17 -13.18
CA PRO A 28 -10.62 -0.33 -14.26
C PRO A 28 -11.17 -1.73 -13.98
N GLU A 29 -12.42 -1.99 -14.39
CA GLU A 29 -13.05 -3.32 -14.25
C GLU A 29 -12.30 -4.44 -14.97
N SER A 30 -11.43 -4.11 -15.93
CA SER A 30 -10.58 -5.08 -16.62
C SER A 30 -9.45 -5.65 -15.76
N ILE A 31 -9.14 -5.02 -14.62
CA ILE A 31 -8.12 -5.49 -13.69
C ILE A 31 -8.79 -6.37 -12.62
N ILE A 32 -8.52 -7.68 -12.68
CA ILE A 32 -9.01 -8.63 -11.68
C ILE A 32 -8.09 -8.56 -10.46
N LEU A 33 -8.61 -8.06 -9.35
CA LEU A 33 -7.90 -7.99 -8.08
C LEU A 33 -8.15 -9.25 -7.24
N PRO A 34 -7.13 -9.76 -6.52
CA PRO A 34 -7.32 -10.77 -5.48
C PRO A 34 -8.30 -10.29 -4.41
N GLU A 35 -9.04 -11.22 -3.79
CA GLU A 35 -9.98 -10.90 -2.70
C GLU A 35 -9.30 -10.15 -1.55
N SER A 36 -8.07 -10.54 -1.21
CA SER A 36 -7.28 -9.92 -0.14
C SER A 36 -6.89 -8.47 -0.40
N TRP A 37 -7.05 -7.98 -1.64
CA TRP A 37 -6.77 -6.60 -2.03
C TRP A 37 -8.04 -5.75 -2.07
N LYS A 38 -9.24 -6.28 -1.84
CA LYS A 38 -10.49 -5.49 -1.90
C LYS A 38 -10.65 -4.40 -0.86
N SER A 39 -9.70 -4.25 0.05
CA SER A 39 -9.64 -3.17 1.04
C SER A 39 -8.39 -2.30 0.88
N PHE A 40 -7.70 -2.39 -0.26
CA PHE A 40 -6.55 -1.52 -0.54
C PHE A 40 -6.99 -0.06 -0.73
N GLY A 41 -6.11 0.86 -0.35
CA GLY A 41 -6.33 2.29 -0.54
C GLY A 41 -5.41 3.14 0.33
N LEU A 42 -5.30 4.41 -0.06
CA LEU A 42 -4.60 5.43 0.70
C LEU A 42 -5.60 6.20 1.57
N SER A 43 -5.46 6.10 2.88
CA SER A 43 -6.29 6.85 3.84
C SER A 43 -5.44 7.30 5.01
N LEU A 44 -5.47 8.60 5.28
CA LEU A 44 -4.83 9.19 6.47
C LEU A 44 -5.74 9.16 7.70
N ASP A 45 -7.03 8.89 7.51
CA ASP A 45 -8.05 8.91 8.56
C ASP A 45 -8.41 7.50 9.07
N GLU A 46 -8.05 6.47 8.29
CA GLU A 46 -8.32 5.06 8.61
C GLU A 46 -7.02 4.31 8.90
N ALA A 47 -7.11 3.25 9.72
CA ALA A 47 -5.97 2.40 9.96
C ALA A 47 -5.51 1.74 8.64
N PRO A 48 -4.19 1.68 8.38
CA PRO A 48 -3.69 1.14 7.14
C PRO A 48 -4.05 -0.34 6.99
N THR A 49 -4.49 -0.72 5.79
CA THR A 49 -4.84 -2.11 5.51
C THR A 49 -3.65 -2.85 4.90
N TYR A 50 -3.25 -3.96 5.52
CA TYR A 50 -2.24 -4.89 5.04
C TYR A 50 -2.70 -6.34 5.28
N PRO A 51 -2.10 -7.34 4.61
CA PRO A 51 -2.61 -8.71 4.63
C PRO A 51 -2.68 -9.26 6.06
N VAL A 52 -3.81 -9.90 6.40
CA VAL A 52 -4.09 -10.39 7.76
C VAL A 52 -3.04 -11.38 8.25
N GLU A 53 -2.37 -12.07 7.32
CA GLU A 53 -1.30 -13.02 7.56
C GLU A 53 -0.13 -12.37 8.31
N TRP A 54 0.11 -11.06 8.16
CA TRP A 54 1.15 -10.36 8.93
C TRP A 54 0.87 -10.38 10.44
N HIS A 55 -0.40 -10.38 10.85
CA HIS A 55 -0.77 -10.49 12.26
C HIS A 55 -0.39 -11.84 12.86
N SER A 56 -0.21 -12.89 12.05
CA SER A 56 0.25 -14.18 12.55
C SER A 56 1.68 -14.12 13.11
N TYR A 57 2.47 -13.11 12.73
CA TYR A 57 3.84 -12.89 13.20
C TYR A 57 3.94 -11.92 14.38
N ILE A 58 2.81 -11.46 14.95
CA ILE A 58 2.84 -10.46 16.02
C ILE A 58 3.55 -10.98 17.28
N THR A 59 3.51 -12.30 17.51
CA THR A 59 4.16 -12.94 18.64
C THR A 59 5.67 -13.05 18.48
N GLU A 60 6.14 -13.20 17.24
CA GLU A 60 7.54 -13.38 16.87
C GLU A 60 8.22 -12.02 16.63
N PHE A 61 7.51 -11.08 16.00
CA PHE A 61 8.03 -9.79 15.55
C PHE A 61 7.10 -8.62 15.93
N PRO A 62 6.80 -8.42 17.23
CA PRO A 62 5.84 -7.38 17.67
C PRO A 62 6.28 -5.96 17.29
N SER A 63 7.59 -5.67 17.32
CA SER A 63 8.13 -4.36 16.97
C SER A 63 7.97 -4.03 15.49
N VAL A 64 8.02 -5.03 14.62
CA VAL A 64 7.81 -4.84 13.18
C VAL A 64 6.36 -4.49 12.91
N ILE A 65 5.41 -5.21 13.53
CA ILE A 65 3.98 -4.92 13.39
C ILE A 65 3.63 -3.54 13.95
N ALA A 66 4.20 -3.15 15.09
CA ALA A 66 4.05 -1.80 15.62
C ALA A 66 4.55 -0.73 14.64
N LEU A 67 5.74 -0.95 14.04
CA LEU A 67 6.29 -0.03 13.05
C LEU A 67 5.43 0.09 11.79
N LEU A 68 4.83 -1.03 11.33
CA LEU A 68 3.86 -0.99 10.23
C LEU A 68 2.63 -0.15 10.62
N ASN A 69 2.07 -0.36 11.80
CA ASN A 69 0.90 0.40 12.26
C ASN A 69 1.19 1.90 12.40
N ASP A 70 2.40 2.26 12.84
CA ASP A 70 2.77 3.65 13.09
C ASP A 70 3.26 4.39 11.83
N SER A 71 3.81 3.66 10.86
CA SER A 71 4.51 4.26 9.71
C SER A 71 3.81 4.04 8.37
N LEU A 72 2.93 3.04 8.25
CA LEU A 72 2.20 2.76 7.01
C LEU A 72 1.06 3.76 6.85
N LEU A 73 1.12 4.56 5.79
CA LEU A 73 0.09 5.55 5.45
C LEU A 73 -1.03 4.94 4.60
N GLY A 74 -0.81 3.78 4.01
CA GLY A 74 -1.79 3.07 3.19
C GLY A 74 -1.15 2.33 2.03
N THR A 75 -1.99 1.93 1.09
CA THR A 75 -1.61 1.13 -0.06
C THR A 75 -2.09 1.73 -1.38
N ALA A 76 -1.37 1.45 -2.46
CA ALA A 76 -1.73 1.83 -3.82
C ALA A 76 -1.47 0.66 -4.78
N LEU A 77 -2.23 0.60 -5.87
CA LEU A 77 -2.07 -0.41 -6.90
C LEU A 77 -1.17 0.13 -8.01
N LEU A 78 -0.12 -0.61 -8.37
CA LEU A 78 0.69 -0.31 -9.55
C LEU A 78 0.29 -1.26 -10.66
N ALA A 79 -0.27 -0.72 -11.73
CA ALA A 79 -0.61 -1.48 -12.92
C ALA A 79 0.45 -1.26 -14.00
N SER A 80 1.16 -2.34 -14.33
CA SER A 80 2.08 -2.41 -15.46
C SER A 80 1.78 -3.70 -16.28
N GLU A 81 2.80 -4.47 -16.67
CA GLU A 81 2.62 -5.83 -17.20
C GLU A 81 2.02 -6.78 -16.15
N LYS A 82 2.26 -6.48 -14.86
CA LYS A 82 1.65 -7.16 -13.71
C LYS A 82 1.14 -6.12 -12.73
N VAL A 83 0.18 -6.56 -11.91
CA VAL A 83 -0.40 -5.75 -10.84
C VAL A 83 0.40 -6.02 -9.56
N GLU A 84 0.86 -4.94 -8.93
CA GLU A 84 1.65 -4.97 -7.70
C GLU A 84 0.99 -4.08 -6.65
N MET A 85 1.13 -4.45 -5.38
CA MET A 85 0.66 -3.66 -4.26
C MET A 85 1.82 -2.82 -3.74
N LEU A 86 1.70 -1.50 -3.79
CA LEU A 86 2.64 -0.58 -3.17
C LEU A 86 2.17 -0.26 -1.76
N TYR A 87 3.06 -0.46 -0.80
CA TYR A 87 2.88 -0.05 0.59
C TYR A 87 3.67 1.24 0.79
N ILE A 88 2.99 2.27 1.28
CA ILE A 88 3.52 3.63 1.39
C ILE A 88 3.78 3.94 2.85
N PHE A 89 5.04 4.07 3.22
CA PHE A 89 5.48 4.38 4.57
C PHE A 89 5.99 5.81 4.68
N HIS A 90 5.98 6.34 5.89
CA HIS A 90 6.65 7.60 6.20
C HIS A 90 7.32 7.57 7.56
N ASP A 91 8.52 8.14 7.63
CA ASP A 91 9.20 8.47 8.88
C ASP A 91 9.78 9.90 8.84
N ALA A 92 10.59 10.27 9.84
CA ALA A 92 11.20 11.61 9.94
C ALA A 92 12.07 12.03 8.74
N ASN A 93 12.51 11.08 7.91
CA ASN A 93 13.41 11.27 6.77
C ASN A 93 12.67 11.25 5.42
N GLY A 94 11.37 10.93 5.39
CA GLY A 94 10.55 11.02 4.18
C GLY A 94 9.70 9.78 3.92
N PHE A 95 9.37 9.56 2.64
CA PHE A 95 8.55 8.45 2.18
C PHE A 95 9.38 7.24 1.79
N TYR A 96 8.85 6.06 2.12
CA TYR A 96 9.45 4.77 1.78
C TYR A 96 8.41 3.86 1.15
N TYR A 97 8.90 2.97 0.30
CA TYR A 97 8.07 2.17 -0.58
C TYR A 97 8.46 0.71 -0.50
N TYR A 98 7.45 -0.15 -0.30
CA TYR A 98 7.61 -1.58 -0.46
C TYR A 98 6.67 -2.07 -1.55
N LEU A 99 7.21 -2.79 -2.53
CA LEU A 99 6.44 -3.42 -3.60
C LEU A 99 6.14 -4.87 -3.21
N GLY A 100 4.89 -5.14 -2.85
CA GLY A 100 4.35 -6.47 -2.69
C GLY A 100 3.87 -7.05 -4.01
N GLY A 101 4.27 -8.30 -4.28
CA GLY A 101 3.72 -9.08 -5.39
C GLY A 101 2.33 -9.65 -5.06
N LEU A 102 1.78 -10.41 -6.01
CA LEU A 102 0.52 -11.13 -5.83
C LEU A 102 0.53 -12.02 -4.57
N PRO A 103 -0.59 -12.13 -3.84
CA PRO A 103 -0.69 -12.99 -2.67
C PRO A 103 -0.44 -14.46 -3.03
N ILE A 104 0.27 -15.18 -2.18
CA ILE A 104 0.54 -16.61 -2.35
C ILE A 104 -0.75 -17.36 -1.99
N GLY A 105 -1.55 -17.71 -3.00
CA GLY A 105 -2.76 -18.50 -2.79
C GLY A 105 -3.93 -18.16 -3.72
N GLY A 106 -3.94 -16.96 -4.33
CA GLY A 106 -4.96 -16.53 -5.29
C GLY A 106 -6.34 -16.33 -4.67
#